data_AF-A0A3C0PJJ2-F1
#
_entry.id   AF-A0A3C0PJJ2-F1
#
_cell.length_a   1.000
_cell.length_b   1.000
_cell.length_c   1.000
_cell.angle_alpha   90.00
_cell.angle_beta   90.00
_cell.angle_gamma   90.00
#
_symmetry.space_group_name_H-M   'P 1'
#
loop_
_entity.id
_entity.type
_entity.pdbx_description
1 polymer ?
#
loop_
_entity_poly.entity_id
_entity_poly.type
_entity_poly.pdbx_seq_one_letter_code
_entity_poly.pdbx_strand_id
1 'polypeptide(L)'
;MLIKTTQYSACKEHQVTDEKVYLERRELLKKMGFLGAGALMTGTAGANVFDIFGDDKPPATFTQTNLKYSPAGDFAEALTPEAKVISHNNFYEFGAQKHQPAEMSQGFKVNPWQLKISGEVESP
;
A
#
# COMPACT_ATOMS: atom_id res chain seq x y z
N MET A 1 -29.59 18.77 45.37
CA MET A 1 -29.28 17.51 44.67
C MET A 1 -29.11 17.83 43.18
N LEU A 2 -27.90 17.72 42.63
CA LEU A 2 -27.61 18.03 41.23
C LEU A 2 -27.82 16.77 40.39
N ILE A 3 -28.91 16.71 39.63
CA ILE A 3 -29.13 15.65 38.64
C ILE A 3 -28.26 15.99 37.43
N LYS A 4 -27.18 15.24 37.21
CA LYS A 4 -26.33 15.38 36.03
C LYS A 4 -26.98 14.64 34.86
N THR A 5 -27.52 15.40 33.90
CA THR A 5 -27.98 14.86 32.62
C THR A 5 -26.80 14.69 31.67
N THR A 6 -26.55 13.47 31.20
CA THR A 6 -25.47 13.16 30.24
C THR A 6 -25.94 13.43 28.82
N GLN A 7 -25.07 14.01 27.98
CA GLN A 7 -25.37 14.26 26.58
C GLN A 7 -25.46 12.95 25.77
N TYR A 8 -26.25 12.95 24.70
CA TYR A 8 -26.43 11.77 23.84
C TYR A 8 -25.11 11.27 23.22
N SER A 9 -24.16 12.17 22.96
CA SER A 9 -22.83 11.87 22.44
C SER A 9 -21.81 11.45 23.51
N ALA A 10 -22.17 11.49 24.80
CA ALA A 10 -21.27 11.13 25.87
C ALA A 10 -21.06 9.61 25.93
N CYS A 11 -19.82 9.16 25.74
CA CYS A 11 -19.44 7.77 25.91
C CYS A 11 -19.61 7.37 27.37
N LYS A 12 -20.34 6.27 27.62
CA LYS A 12 -20.51 5.71 28.96
C LYS A 12 -19.35 4.75 29.24
N GLU A 13 -18.94 4.62 30.50
CA GLU A 13 -17.80 3.75 30.90
C GLU A 13 -17.89 2.33 30.34
N HIS A 14 -19.09 1.73 30.27
CA HIS A 14 -19.28 0.39 29.71
C HIS A 14 -19.13 0.29 28.17
N GLN A 15 -19.09 1.43 27.47
CA GLN A 15 -18.83 1.50 26.03
C GLN A 15 -17.33 1.62 25.74
N VAL A 16 -16.53 1.98 26.74
CA VAL A 16 -15.07 2.01 26.65
C VAL A 16 -14.52 0.65 27.04
N THR A 17 -13.45 0.23 26.37
CA THR A 17 -12.74 -0.99 26.78
C THR A 17 -12.06 -0.72 28.12
N ASP A 18 -12.23 -1.62 29.08
CA ASP A 18 -11.54 -1.56 30.37
C ASP A 18 -10.02 -1.38 30.17
N GLU A 19 -9.41 -0.49 30.94
CA GLU A 19 -7.99 -0.17 30.88
C GLU A 19 -7.12 -1.42 30.98
N LYS A 20 -7.49 -2.36 31.85
CA LYS A 20 -6.77 -3.62 32.02
C LYS A 20 -6.75 -4.42 30.72
N VAL A 21 -7.87 -4.52 30.03
CA VAL A 21 -7.99 -5.24 28.75
C VAL A 21 -7.17 -4.55 27.66
N TYR A 22 -7.14 -3.21 27.64
CA TYR A 22 -6.29 -2.45 26.73
C TYR A 22 -4.79 -2.73 26.99
N LEU A 23 -4.37 -2.71 28.26
CA LEU A 23 -2.98 -2.98 28.65
C LEU A 23 -2.56 -4.43 28.36
N GLU A 24 -3.43 -5.41 28.61
CA GLU A 24 -3.19 -6.82 28.27
C GLU A 24 -2.97 -7.02 26.77
N ARG A 25 -3.79 -6.39 25.91
CA ARG A 25 -3.59 -6.40 24.45
C ARG A 25 -2.25 -5.78 24.05
N ARG A 26 -1.86 -4.67 24.69
CA ARG A 26 -0.60 -3.99 24.40
C ARG A 26 0.61 -4.83 24.84
N GLU A 27 0.53 -5.51 25.98
CA GLU A 27 1.55 -6.44 26.46
C GLU A 27 1.69 -7.66 25.54
N LEU A 28 0.59 -8.22 25.05
CA LEU A 28 0.62 -9.28 24.05
C LEU A 28 1.36 -8.83 22.79
N LEU A 29 1.05 -7.64 22.25
CA LEU A 29 1.73 -7.09 21.07
C LEU A 29 3.23 -6.83 21.31
N LYS A 30 3.61 -6.34 22.50
CA LYS A 30 5.04 -6.18 22.85
C LYS A 30 5.77 -7.52 22.86
N LYS A 31 5.18 -8.54 23.50
CA LYS A 31 5.75 -9.90 23.56
C LYS A 31 5.83 -10.56 22.18
N MET A 32 4.80 -10.38 21.35
CA MET A 32 4.84 -10.81 19.95
C MET A 32 5.87 -10.03 19.12
N GLY A 33 6.08 -8.74 19.42
CA GLY A 33 7.15 -7.94 18.82
C GLY A 33 8.55 -8.45 19.17
N PHE A 34 8.77 -8.98 20.38
CA PHE A 34 10.03 -9.63 20.75
C PHE A 34 10.24 -10.98 20.04
N LEU A 35 9.19 -11.79 19.89
CA LEU A 35 9.24 -13.02 19.07
C LEU A 35 9.43 -12.71 17.58
N GLY A 36 8.80 -11.63 17.09
CA GLY A 36 8.96 -11.10 15.75
C GLY A 36 10.37 -10.55 15.51
N ALA A 37 10.98 -9.86 16.47
CA ALA A 37 12.36 -9.39 16.37
C ALA A 37 13.36 -10.56 16.28
N GLY A 38 13.13 -11.65 17.02
CA GLY A 38 13.92 -12.88 16.88
C GLY A 38 13.78 -13.56 15.51
N ALA A 39 12.59 -13.50 14.91
CA ALA A 39 12.33 -14.00 13.56
C ALA A 39 12.78 -13.04 12.44
N LEU A 40 12.87 -11.74 12.72
CA LEU A 40 13.42 -10.74 11.80
C LEU A 40 14.96 -10.82 11.71
N MET A 41 15.61 -11.39 12.73
CA MET A 41 17.03 -11.76 12.64
C MET A 41 17.28 -13.02 11.78
N THR A 42 16.23 -13.76 11.39
CA THR A 42 16.34 -14.96 10.56
C THR A 42 15.66 -14.83 9.19
N GLY A 43 15.21 -13.63 8.82
CA GLY A 43 14.45 -13.39 7.59
C GLY A 43 15.08 -12.37 6.64
N THR A 44 15.68 -12.87 5.57
CA THR A 44 15.96 -12.19 4.27
C THR A 44 17.26 -11.39 4.06
N ALA A 45 18.22 -11.45 4.97
CA ALA A 45 19.62 -11.19 4.58
C ALA A 45 20.26 -12.55 4.26
N GLY A 46 20.80 -12.73 3.05
CA GLY A 46 21.54 -13.95 2.65
C GLY A 46 22.86 -14.16 3.39
N ALA A 47 23.04 -13.52 4.55
CA ALA A 47 24.21 -13.63 5.40
C ALA A 47 24.08 -14.88 6.27
N ASN A 48 24.95 -15.86 6.01
CA ASN A 48 25.04 -17.08 6.80
C ASN A 48 25.70 -16.75 8.15
N VAL A 49 25.38 -17.48 9.23
CA VAL A 49 26.05 -17.28 10.55
C VAL A 49 27.57 -17.50 10.46
N PHE A 50 28.03 -18.23 9.45
CA PHE A 50 29.44 -18.49 9.17
C PHE A 50 30.10 -17.49 8.21
N ASP A 51 29.36 -16.49 7.70
CA ASP A 51 29.86 -15.51 6.71
C ASP A 51 30.95 -14.59 7.30
N ILE A 52 31.04 -14.50 8.63
CA ILE A 52 32.12 -13.82 9.37
C ILE A 52 33.48 -14.54 9.20
N PHE A 53 33.47 -15.81 8.79
CA PHE A 53 34.65 -16.64 8.54
C PHE A 53 34.85 -16.96 7.04
N GLY A 54 34.03 -16.39 6.16
CA GLY A 54 34.12 -16.56 4.71
C GLY A 54 35.00 -15.50 4.06
N ASP A 55 35.60 -15.82 2.91
CA ASP A 55 36.26 -14.82 2.07
C ASP A 55 35.26 -13.76 1.57
N ASP A 56 35.69 -12.49 1.53
CA ASP A 56 34.95 -11.35 0.97
C ASP A 56 34.61 -11.58 -0.50
N LYS A 57 33.50 -12.28 -0.76
CA LYS A 57 32.95 -12.41 -2.11
C LYS A 57 32.20 -11.12 -2.43
N PRO A 58 32.50 -10.47 -3.58
CA PRO A 58 31.72 -9.30 -3.98
C PRO A 58 30.25 -9.69 -4.08
N PRO A 59 29.32 -8.84 -3.58
CA PRO A 59 27.90 -9.13 -3.62
C PRO A 59 27.49 -9.39 -5.07
N ALA A 60 26.72 -10.46 -5.29
CA ALA A 60 26.25 -10.82 -6.61
C ALA A 60 25.51 -9.63 -7.23
N THR A 61 26.01 -9.13 -8.36
CA THR A 61 25.40 -8.00 -9.07
C THR A 61 24.04 -8.44 -9.60
N PHE A 62 22.98 -7.71 -9.24
CA PHE A 62 21.64 -8.00 -9.72
C PHE A 62 21.64 -7.93 -11.26
N THR A 63 21.49 -9.08 -11.91
CA THR A 63 21.50 -9.16 -13.37
C THR A 63 20.10 -8.80 -13.87
N GLN A 64 19.97 -7.61 -14.46
CA GLN A 64 18.75 -7.22 -15.15
C GLN A 64 18.55 -8.12 -16.38
N THR A 65 17.33 -8.64 -16.53
CA THR A 65 16.93 -9.37 -17.73
C THR A 65 15.77 -8.65 -18.37
N ASN A 66 15.74 -8.64 -19.70
CA ASN A 66 14.61 -8.07 -20.42
C ASN A 66 13.33 -8.82 -20.05
N LEU A 67 12.27 -8.06 -19.74
CA LEU A 67 10.95 -8.62 -19.51
C LEU A 67 10.50 -9.35 -20.78
N LYS A 68 10.35 -10.67 -20.68
CA LYS A 68 9.69 -11.47 -21.73
C LYS A 68 8.19 -11.38 -21.49
N TYR A 69 7.48 -10.66 -22.33
CA TYR A 69 6.03 -10.61 -22.31
C TYR A 69 5.46 -11.15 -23.62
N SER A 70 4.28 -11.75 -23.54
CA SER A 70 3.42 -12.04 -24.68
C SER A 70 2.15 -11.21 -24.55
N PRO A 71 1.44 -10.90 -25.66
CA PRO A 71 0.09 -10.40 -25.56
C PRO A 71 -0.74 -11.33 -24.66
N ALA A 72 -1.61 -10.74 -23.85
CA ALA A 72 -2.55 -11.55 -23.10
C ALA A 72 -3.44 -12.33 -24.08
N GLY A 73 -3.63 -13.63 -23.82
CA GLY A 73 -4.45 -14.49 -24.67
C GLY A 73 -5.93 -14.15 -24.60
N ASP A 74 -6.75 -14.88 -25.36
CA ASP A 74 -8.20 -14.71 -25.34
C ASP A 74 -8.74 -14.94 -23.92
N PHE A 75 -9.36 -13.90 -23.35
CA PHE A 75 -10.00 -13.97 -22.06
C PHE A 75 -11.42 -14.54 -22.24
N ALA A 76 -11.80 -15.49 -21.38
CA ALA A 76 -13.13 -16.10 -21.42
C ALA A 76 -14.26 -15.16 -20.94
N GLU A 77 -13.90 -13.99 -20.41
CA GLU A 77 -14.81 -13.04 -19.79
C GLU A 77 -15.43 -12.09 -20.82
N ALA A 78 -16.68 -11.69 -20.56
CA ALA A 78 -17.31 -10.65 -21.36
C ALA A 78 -16.62 -9.30 -21.11
N LEU A 79 -16.17 -8.66 -22.19
CA LEU A 79 -15.54 -7.34 -22.12
C LEU A 79 -16.54 -6.26 -21.69
N THR A 80 -16.05 -5.27 -20.95
CA THR A 80 -16.85 -4.09 -20.65
C THR A 80 -17.05 -3.27 -21.94
N PRO A 81 -18.28 -2.84 -22.25
CA PRO A 81 -18.53 -2.00 -23.42
C PRO A 81 -17.68 -0.72 -23.37
N GLU A 82 -17.05 -0.36 -24.47
CA GLU A 82 -16.16 0.81 -24.59
C GLU A 82 -16.83 2.09 -24.07
N ALA A 83 -18.11 2.30 -24.39
CA ALA A 83 -18.88 3.45 -23.93
C ALA A 83 -18.86 3.61 -22.40
N LYS A 84 -18.81 2.52 -21.63
CA LYS A 84 -18.68 2.58 -20.16
C LYS A 84 -17.23 2.82 -19.73
N VAL A 85 -16.27 2.19 -20.40
CA VAL A 85 -14.83 2.37 -20.11
C VAL A 85 -14.43 3.84 -20.23
N ILE A 86 -14.92 4.54 -21.24
CA ILE A 86 -14.56 5.94 -21.47
C ILE A 86 -15.42 6.96 -20.71
N SER A 87 -16.55 6.56 -20.12
CA SER A 87 -17.51 7.49 -19.48
C SER A 87 -17.73 7.28 -17.97
N HIS A 88 -17.35 6.13 -17.42
CA HIS A 88 -17.55 5.80 -16.00
C HIS A 88 -16.22 5.66 -15.27
N ASN A 89 -15.63 6.78 -14.87
CA ASN A 89 -14.23 6.83 -14.43
C ASN A 89 -14.08 7.48 -13.05
N ASN A 90 -12.97 7.17 -12.37
CA ASN A 90 -12.48 7.92 -11.22
C ASN A 90 -11.28 8.74 -11.66
N PHE A 91 -11.49 10.02 -11.95
CA PHE A 91 -10.42 10.98 -12.25
C PHE A 91 -10.73 12.29 -11.52
N TYR A 92 -10.29 12.37 -10.26
CA TYR A 92 -10.78 13.35 -9.29
C TYR A 92 -10.40 14.79 -9.62
N GLU A 93 -9.30 14.98 -10.36
CA GLU A 93 -8.86 16.25 -10.94
C GLU A 93 -9.93 16.87 -11.85
N PHE A 94 -10.83 16.04 -12.39
CA PHE A 94 -11.94 16.44 -13.25
C PHE A 94 -13.31 16.22 -12.60
N GLY A 95 -13.39 15.98 -11.28
CA GLY A 95 -14.64 15.87 -10.54
C GLY A 95 -14.82 14.55 -9.77
N ALA A 96 -15.74 14.56 -8.80
CA ALA A 96 -15.99 13.43 -7.91
C ALA A 96 -17.06 12.46 -8.43
N GLN A 97 -17.90 12.88 -9.39
CA GLN A 97 -18.94 12.04 -9.99
C GLN A 97 -18.37 11.23 -11.15
N LYS A 98 -18.89 10.02 -11.38
CA LYS A 98 -18.33 9.06 -12.35
C LYS A 98 -18.34 9.55 -13.81
N HIS A 99 -19.27 10.43 -14.17
CA HIS A 99 -19.42 10.99 -15.51
C HIS A 99 -18.57 12.26 -15.74
N GLN A 100 -18.19 12.95 -14.66
CA GLN A 100 -17.48 14.23 -14.73
C GLN A 100 -16.11 14.15 -15.43
N PRO A 101 -15.29 13.09 -15.27
CA PRO A 101 -14.07 12.94 -16.04
C PRO A 101 -14.28 13.05 -17.55
N ALA A 102 -15.34 12.43 -18.08
CA ALA A 102 -15.63 12.47 -19.52
C ALA A 102 -16.09 13.86 -19.97
N GLU A 103 -16.86 14.57 -19.15
CA GLU A 103 -17.37 15.91 -19.49
C GLU A 103 -16.30 17.00 -19.35
N MET A 104 -15.45 16.92 -18.32
CA MET A 104 -14.59 18.03 -17.90
C MET A 104 -13.14 17.93 -18.41
N SER A 105 -12.69 16.74 -18.86
CA SER A 105 -11.31 16.54 -19.35
C SER A 105 -11.08 16.97 -20.80
N GLN A 106 -12.10 17.44 -21.52
CA GLN A 106 -12.03 17.75 -22.96
C GLN A 106 -10.94 18.77 -23.33
N GLY A 107 -10.58 19.66 -22.40
CA GLY A 107 -9.53 20.66 -22.58
C GLY A 107 -8.13 20.23 -22.12
N PHE A 108 -7.95 19.00 -21.63
CA PHE A 108 -6.69 18.53 -21.08
C PHE A 108 -5.64 18.31 -22.19
N LYS A 109 -4.55 19.09 -22.14
CA LYS A 109 -3.47 19.01 -23.14
C LYS A 109 -2.50 17.89 -22.78
N VAL A 110 -2.64 16.76 -23.45
CA VAL A 110 -1.80 15.56 -23.28
C VAL A 110 -0.58 15.52 -24.22
N ASN A 111 -0.43 16.49 -25.12
CA ASN A 111 0.66 16.53 -26.10
C ASN A 111 1.11 17.99 -26.35
N PRO A 112 2.40 18.33 -26.19
CA PRO A 112 3.51 17.47 -25.74
C PRO A 112 3.39 17.07 -24.26
N TRP A 113 3.94 15.91 -23.93
CA TRP A 113 4.05 15.44 -22.54
C TRP A 113 5.50 15.10 -22.22
N GLN A 114 5.94 15.46 -21.01
CA GLN A 114 7.26 15.12 -20.50
C GLN A 114 7.12 14.14 -19.34
N LEU A 115 7.69 12.96 -19.49
CA LEU A 115 7.83 11.99 -18.42
C LEU A 115 9.22 12.13 -17.79
N LYS A 116 9.29 12.30 -16.47
CA LYS A 116 10.55 12.38 -15.71
C LYS A 116 10.73 11.11 -14.88
N ILE A 117 11.88 10.47 -14.99
CA ILE A 117 12.31 9.38 -14.12
C ILE A 117 13.23 10.01 -13.04
N SER A 118 13.07 9.60 -11.77
CA SER A 118 13.84 10.14 -10.64
C SER A 118 13.75 9.22 -9.43
N GLY A 119 14.46 9.53 -8.35
CA GLY A 119 14.55 8.71 -7.14
C GLY A 119 15.90 8.00 -7.03
N GLU A 120 15.96 6.92 -6.27
CA GLU A 120 17.17 6.10 -6.11
C GLU A 120 17.35 5.18 -7.33
N VAL A 121 17.80 5.78 -8.44
CA VAL A 121 18.11 5.11 -9.71
C VAL A 121 19.49 5.56 -10.19
N GLU A 122 20.22 4.68 -10.87
CA GLU A 122 21.60 4.94 -11.32
C GLU A 122 21.68 6.05 -12.38
N SER A 123 20.66 6.18 -13.24
CA SER A 123 20.58 7.19 -14.30
C SER A 123 19.13 7.68 -14.46
N PRO A 124 18.74 8.74 -13.74
CA PRO A 124 17.39 9.31 -13.79
C PRO A 124 17.07 10.06 -15.09
#